data_AF-A0A066WRL3-F1
#
_entry.id   AF-A0A066WRL3-F1
#
_cell.length_a   1.000
_cell.length_b   1.000
_cell.length_c   1.000
_cell.angle_alpha   90.00
_cell.angle_beta   90.00
_cell.angle_gamma   90.00
#
_symmetry.space_group_name_H-M   'P 1'
#
loop_
_entity.id
_entity.type
_entity.pdbx_description
1 polymer ?
#
loop_
_entity_poly.entity_id
_entity_poly.type
_entity_poly.pdbx_seq_one_letter_code
_entity_poly.pdbx_strand_id
1 'polypeptide(L)'
;MNKSEKIKAFEYLVFKLIIWNKELNNGNENNDISVLKALKLLFFVSAVGTTKNSEDTLLDNAFNNFVAMPYGHVESDIYFAIKKNHLQFISIDNSKTSVNSTFKESDLDFDLKHKIDKSVDTLKEINKNLIKMNAFDLVELSHSWYSWRYFFAKAQKNNTLSEAIPTEIIKAEEKNFFLNN
;
A
#
# COMPACT_ATOMS: atom_id res chain seq x y z
N MET A 1 0.14 -8.37 15.32
CA MET A 1 0.22 -9.41 14.26
C MET A 1 1.67 -9.82 14.05
N ASN A 2 1.97 -11.09 13.76
CA ASN A 2 3.35 -11.50 13.51
C ASN A 2 3.81 -11.08 12.10
N LYS A 3 5.13 -11.01 11.86
CA LYS A 3 5.67 -10.53 10.57
C LYS A 3 5.27 -11.41 9.39
N SER A 4 5.08 -12.72 9.59
CA SER A 4 4.70 -13.63 8.51
C SER A 4 3.27 -13.38 8.04
N GLU A 5 2.33 -13.18 8.95
CA GLU A 5 0.94 -12.82 8.64
C GLU A 5 0.87 -11.46 7.92
N LYS A 6 1.70 -10.49 8.32
CA LYS A 6 1.80 -9.19 7.65
C LYS A 6 2.21 -9.32 6.18
N ILE A 7 3.22 -10.15 5.93
CA ILE A 7 3.70 -10.43 4.57
C ILE A 7 2.58 -11.09 3.75
N LYS A 8 1.91 -12.11 4.29
CA LYS A 8 0.78 -12.76 3.60
C LYS A 8 -0.36 -11.78 3.29
N ALA A 9 -0.68 -10.88 4.22
CA ALA A 9 -1.68 -9.84 4.03
C ALA A 9 -1.29 -8.89 2.88
N PHE A 10 -0.02 -8.49 2.81
CA PHE A 10 0.49 -7.70 1.69
C PHE A 10 0.42 -8.46 0.36
N GLU A 11 0.80 -9.73 0.33
CA GLU A 11 0.73 -10.55 -0.88
C GLU A 11 -0.71 -10.73 -1.38
N TYR A 12 -1.67 -10.91 -0.47
CA TYR A 12 -3.10 -10.92 -0.78
C TYR A 12 -3.56 -9.57 -1.33
N LEU A 13 -3.16 -8.46 -0.71
CA LEU A 13 -3.47 -7.11 -1.20
C LEU A 13 -2.95 -6.92 -2.63
N VAL A 14 -1.70 -7.29 -2.91
CA VAL A 14 -1.12 -7.18 -4.26
C VAL A 14 -1.88 -8.07 -5.26
N PHE A 15 -2.28 -9.27 -4.86
CA PHE A 15 -3.14 -10.13 -5.68
C PHE A 15 -4.47 -9.44 -6.04
N LYS A 16 -5.13 -8.79 -5.09
CA LYS A 16 -6.36 -8.01 -5.33
C LYS A 16 -6.13 -6.83 -6.27
N LEU A 17 -4.99 -6.13 -6.14
CA LEU A 17 -4.62 -5.05 -7.05
C LEU A 17 -4.38 -5.56 -8.48
N ILE A 18 -3.78 -6.74 -8.66
CA ILE A 18 -3.60 -7.37 -9.97
C ILE A 18 -4.95 -7.71 -10.61
N ILE A 19 -5.90 -8.25 -9.82
CA ILE A 19 -7.27 -8.51 -10.30
C ILE A 19 -7.92 -7.21 -10.75
N TRP A 20 -7.90 -6.17 -9.91
CA TRP A 20 -8.45 -4.86 -10.27
C TRP A 20 -7.81 -4.32 -11.55
N ASN A 21 -6.48 -4.41 -11.72
CA ASN A 21 -5.84 -3.96 -12.95
C ASN A 21 -6.32 -4.76 -14.18
N LYS A 22 -6.50 -6.08 -14.07
CA LYS A 22 -7.00 -6.91 -15.17
C LYS A 22 -8.43 -6.55 -15.58
N GLU A 23 -9.30 -6.28 -14.61
CA GLU A 23 -10.70 -5.90 -14.86
C GLU A 23 -10.83 -4.63 -15.71
N LEU A 24 -9.94 -3.65 -15.53
CA LEU A 24 -10.00 -2.39 -16.28
C LEU A 24 -9.46 -2.46 -17.70
N ASN A 25 -8.78 -3.56 -18.03
CA ASN A 25 -8.03 -3.71 -19.27
C ASN A 25 -8.49 -4.93 -20.06
N ASN A 26 -9.72 -5.40 -19.81
CA ASN A 26 -10.33 -6.56 -20.47
C ASN A 26 -9.43 -7.79 -20.47
N GLY A 27 -8.63 -7.98 -19.41
CA GLY A 27 -7.67 -9.09 -19.29
C GLY A 27 -6.39 -8.98 -20.13
N ASN A 28 -6.19 -7.91 -20.90
CA ASN A 28 -5.12 -7.79 -21.90
C ASN A 28 -3.88 -6.96 -21.46
N GLU A 29 -3.83 -6.42 -20.24
CA GLU A 29 -2.68 -5.63 -19.80
C GLU A 29 -1.54 -6.46 -19.20
N ASN A 30 -0.32 -6.04 -19.54
CA ASN A 30 0.88 -6.38 -18.80
C ASN A 30 0.76 -5.78 -17.39
N ASN A 31 0.81 -6.63 -16.37
CA ASN A 31 0.85 -6.20 -14.99
C ASN A 31 2.10 -5.33 -14.74
N ASP A 32 1.92 -4.03 -14.51
CA ASP A 32 2.97 -3.04 -14.26
C ASP A 32 3.15 -2.72 -12.77
N ILE A 33 2.52 -3.52 -11.88
CA ILE A 33 2.63 -3.35 -10.44
C ILE A 33 4.06 -3.71 -10.02
N SER A 34 4.93 -2.70 -10.05
CA SER A 34 6.29 -2.72 -9.52
C SER A 34 6.32 -2.58 -8.00
N VAL A 35 7.48 -2.80 -7.39
CA VAL A 35 7.71 -2.56 -5.95
C VAL A 35 7.22 -1.16 -5.54
N LEU A 36 7.59 -0.13 -6.30
CA LEU A 36 7.21 1.24 -5.96
C LEU A 36 5.69 1.43 -6.01
N LYS A 37 5.05 0.98 -7.10
CA LYS A 37 3.60 1.05 -7.28
C LYS A 37 2.85 0.29 -6.19
N ALA A 38 3.30 -0.92 -5.85
CA ALA A 38 2.71 -1.73 -4.78
C ALA A 38 2.80 -1.05 -3.41
N LEU A 39 3.94 -0.42 -3.07
CA LEU A 39 4.09 0.29 -1.80
C LEU A 39 3.20 1.54 -1.71
N LYS A 40 3.00 2.26 -2.82
CA LYS A 40 2.06 3.40 -2.86
C LYS A 40 0.63 2.95 -2.71
N LEU A 41 0.22 1.93 -3.44
CA LEU A 41 -1.13 1.38 -3.36
C LEU A 41 -1.40 0.75 -1.99
N LEU A 42 -0.41 0.09 -1.37
CA LEU A 42 -0.50 -0.39 0.01
C LEU A 42 -0.85 0.74 0.98
N PHE A 43 -0.16 1.89 0.87
CA PHE A 43 -0.48 3.05 1.69
C PHE A 43 -1.92 3.54 1.47
N PHE A 44 -2.32 3.75 0.22
CA PHE A 44 -3.68 4.25 -0.09
C PHE A 44 -4.79 3.29 0.36
N VAL A 45 -4.62 1.98 0.13
CA VAL A 45 -5.56 0.94 0.59
C VAL A 45 -5.60 0.87 2.11
N SER A 46 -4.46 1.05 2.79
CA SER A 46 -4.44 1.04 4.26
C SER A 46 -5.19 2.25 4.85
N ALA A 47 -5.03 3.42 4.23
CA ALA A 47 -5.59 4.68 4.74
C ALA A 47 -7.06 4.92 4.36
N VAL A 48 -7.55 4.34 3.26
CA VAL A 48 -8.90 4.60 2.74
C VAL A 48 -10.00 4.30 3.77
N GLY A 49 -10.99 5.18 3.85
CA GLY A 49 -12.13 5.04 4.77
C GLY A 49 -11.80 5.24 6.26
N THR A 50 -10.54 5.49 6.62
CA THR A 50 -10.18 5.74 8.02
C THR A 50 -10.44 7.19 8.44
N THR A 51 -10.72 7.39 9.72
CA THR A 51 -10.86 8.70 10.38
C THR A 51 -10.10 8.68 11.70
N LYS A 52 -9.94 9.84 12.34
CA LYS A 52 -9.26 9.97 13.64
C LYS A 52 -9.74 8.97 14.70
N ASN A 53 -11.04 8.65 14.70
CA ASN A 53 -11.67 7.75 15.69
C ASN A 53 -11.86 6.32 15.16
N SER A 54 -11.35 6.01 13.96
CA SER A 54 -11.42 4.65 13.44
C SER A 54 -10.51 3.74 14.23
N GLU A 55 -11.04 2.60 14.63
CA GLU A 55 -10.33 1.51 15.28
C GLU A 55 -10.41 0.26 14.40
N ASP A 56 -9.58 -0.74 14.70
CA ASP A 56 -9.62 -2.05 14.03
C ASP A 56 -9.42 -1.97 12.49
N THR A 57 -8.64 -0.98 12.05
CA THR A 57 -8.36 -0.72 10.63
C THR A 57 -7.13 -1.50 10.15
N LEU A 58 -6.88 -1.51 8.83
CA LEU A 58 -5.62 -2.02 8.28
C LEU A 58 -4.40 -1.30 8.88
N LEU A 59 -4.53 -0.01 9.18
CA LEU A 59 -3.52 0.81 9.83
C LEU A 59 -3.25 0.42 11.30
N ASP A 60 -4.20 -0.23 11.97
CA ASP A 60 -4.03 -0.72 13.35
C ASP A 60 -3.44 -2.11 13.40
N ASN A 61 -3.97 -2.99 12.54
CA ASN A 61 -3.78 -4.42 12.70
C ASN A 61 -2.66 -4.97 11.82
N ALA A 62 -2.58 -4.46 10.59
CA ALA A 62 -1.76 -5.04 9.54
C ALA A 62 -0.58 -4.17 9.15
N PHE A 63 -0.80 -2.91 8.80
CA PHE A 63 0.17 -2.03 8.18
C PHE A 63 0.33 -0.79 9.05
N ASN A 64 0.98 -0.98 10.20
CA ASN A 64 1.10 0.04 11.25
C ASN A 64 2.50 0.66 11.38
N ASN A 65 3.44 0.30 10.49
CA ASN A 65 4.83 0.74 10.56
C ASN A 65 5.23 1.58 9.34
N PHE A 66 4.43 2.61 9.05
CA PHE A 66 4.68 3.54 7.96
C PHE A 66 5.79 4.54 8.31
N VAL A 67 6.68 4.78 7.36
CA VAL A 67 7.72 5.80 7.42
C VAL A 67 7.63 6.74 6.21
N ALA A 68 8.04 7.98 6.38
CA ALA A 68 8.23 8.92 5.29
C ALA A 68 9.61 8.69 4.67
N MET A 69 9.69 8.43 3.37
CA MET A 69 10.94 8.23 2.61
C MET A 69 10.94 9.09 1.32
N PRO A 70 12.07 9.22 0.59
CA PRO A 70 12.12 10.10 -0.59
C PRO A 70 11.01 9.85 -1.62
N TYR A 71 10.60 8.59 -1.80
CA TYR A 71 9.54 8.21 -2.73
C TYR A 71 8.17 8.01 -2.04
N GLY A 72 7.87 8.77 -0.98
CA GLY A 72 6.57 8.76 -0.30
C GLY A 72 6.53 7.86 0.94
N HIS A 73 5.31 7.52 1.40
CA HIS A 73 5.10 6.58 2.53
C HIS A 73 5.55 5.15 2.21
N VAL A 74 6.21 4.51 3.15
CA VAL A 74 6.67 3.12 3.01
C VAL A 74 6.30 2.35 4.26
N GLU A 75 5.60 1.23 4.13
CA GLU A 75 5.44 0.29 5.23
C GLU A 75 6.76 -0.47 5.41
N SER A 76 7.44 -0.23 6.52
CA SER A 76 8.84 -0.65 6.72
C SER A 76 8.99 -2.17 6.75
N ASP A 77 8.09 -2.89 7.41
CA ASP A 77 8.18 -4.35 7.53
C ASP A 77 8.02 -5.01 6.15
N ILE A 78 7.08 -4.52 5.33
CA ILE A 78 6.89 -4.97 3.96
C ILE A 78 8.09 -4.61 3.07
N TYR A 79 8.60 -3.38 3.17
CA TYR A 79 9.77 -2.97 2.40
C TYR A 79 10.99 -3.85 2.69
N PHE A 80 11.24 -4.15 3.98
CA PHE A 80 12.30 -5.07 4.37
C PHE A 80 12.06 -6.50 3.88
N ALA A 81 10.82 -7.00 3.94
CA ALA A 81 10.47 -8.31 3.42
C ALA A 81 10.73 -8.44 1.91
N ILE A 82 10.37 -7.42 1.12
CA ILE A 82 10.68 -7.34 -0.31
C ILE A 82 12.19 -7.37 -0.52
N LYS A 83 12.94 -6.50 0.18
CA LYS A 83 14.41 -6.40 0.04
C LYS A 83 15.15 -7.68 0.41
N LYS A 84 14.61 -8.47 1.35
CA LYS A 84 15.18 -9.74 1.78
C LYS A 84 14.65 -10.94 1.01
N ASN A 85 13.80 -10.73 0.00
CA ASN A 85 13.15 -11.79 -0.77
C ASN A 85 12.38 -12.78 0.14
N HIS A 86 11.64 -12.26 1.12
CA HIS A 86 10.85 -13.04 2.07
C HIS A 86 9.38 -13.19 1.66
N LEU A 87 9.02 -12.79 0.44
CA LEU A 87 7.70 -13.04 -0.13
C LEU A 87 7.58 -14.52 -0.50
N GLN A 88 6.40 -15.11 -0.28
CA GLN A 88 6.17 -16.55 -0.43
C GLN A 88 5.39 -16.88 -1.70
N PHE A 89 4.46 -16.03 -2.07
CA PHE A 89 3.45 -16.28 -3.10
C PHE A 89 3.54 -15.31 -4.27
N ILE A 90 4.23 -14.19 -4.14
CA ILE A 90 4.49 -13.28 -5.25
C ILE A 90 5.99 -13.06 -5.43
N SER A 91 6.38 -12.80 -6.67
CA SER A 91 7.70 -12.25 -7.02
C SER A 91 7.49 -10.87 -7.61
N ILE A 92 8.12 -9.85 -7.03
CA ILE A 92 7.95 -8.45 -7.42
C ILE A 92 9.29 -7.78 -7.64
N ASP A 93 9.40 -7.02 -8.72
CA ASP A 93 10.59 -6.25 -9.07
C ASP A 93 10.23 -4.79 -9.41
N ASN A 94 11.18 -4.02 -9.92
CA ASN A 94 10.98 -2.60 -10.23
C ASN A 94 10.09 -2.35 -11.47
N SER A 95 9.61 -3.41 -12.14
CA SER A 95 8.80 -3.33 -13.35
C SER A 95 7.43 -4.00 -13.20
N LYS A 96 7.35 -5.14 -12.50
CA LYS A 96 6.14 -5.96 -12.45
C LYS A 96 6.06 -6.86 -11.22
N THR A 97 4.90 -7.48 -11.06
CA THR A 97 4.66 -8.58 -10.14
C THR A 97 4.24 -9.84 -10.90
N SER A 98 4.70 -11.01 -10.47
CA SER A 98 4.12 -12.31 -10.82
C SER A 98 3.56 -12.99 -9.59
N VAL A 99 2.45 -13.69 -9.76
CA VAL A 99 1.80 -14.48 -8.70
C VAL A 99 2.12 -15.95 -8.95
N ASN A 100 2.55 -16.64 -7.90
CA ASN A 100 2.80 -18.08 -7.94
C ASN A 100 1.46 -18.84 -7.96
N SER A 101 1.39 -19.93 -8.72
CA SER A 101 0.18 -20.75 -8.89
C SER A 101 -0.32 -21.42 -7.60
N THR A 102 0.51 -21.43 -6.56
CA THR A 102 0.20 -22.01 -5.24
C THR A 102 -0.43 -21.02 -4.26
N PHE A 103 -0.75 -19.79 -4.67
CA PHE A 103 -1.41 -18.83 -3.78
C PHE A 103 -2.77 -19.38 -3.34
N LYS A 104 -2.85 -19.85 -2.10
CA LYS A 104 -4.08 -20.31 -1.48
C LYS A 104 -4.58 -19.19 -0.59
N GLU A 105 -5.68 -18.57 -1.00
CA GLU A 105 -6.37 -17.53 -0.22
C GLU A 105 -6.80 -18.00 1.19
N SER A 106 -6.76 -19.32 1.47
CA SER A 106 -7.14 -19.94 2.75
C SER A 106 -6.17 -19.70 3.90
N ASP A 107 -4.96 -19.19 3.63
CA ASP A 107 -3.89 -19.12 4.63
C ASP A 107 -3.82 -17.78 5.38
N LEU A 108 -4.75 -16.86 5.08
CA LEU A 108 -4.91 -15.57 5.75
C LEU A 108 -6.17 -15.59 6.63
N ASP A 109 -6.09 -14.91 7.78
CA ASP A 109 -7.26 -14.68 8.63
C ASP A 109 -8.43 -14.07 7.84
N PHE A 110 -9.64 -14.59 8.08
CA PHE A 110 -10.84 -14.23 7.32
C PHE A 110 -11.20 -12.76 7.49
N ASP A 111 -11.09 -12.22 8.71
CA ASP A 111 -11.41 -10.84 8.99
C ASP A 111 -10.41 -9.87 8.33
N LEU A 112 -9.11 -10.20 8.39
CA LEU A 112 -8.09 -9.43 7.68
C LEU A 112 -8.28 -9.47 6.16
N LYS A 113 -8.63 -10.63 5.59
CA LYS A 113 -8.97 -10.77 4.17
C LYS A 113 -10.13 -9.85 3.79
N HIS A 114 -11.21 -9.88 4.58
CA HIS A 114 -12.39 -9.05 4.36
C HIS A 114 -12.06 -7.55 4.47
N LYS A 115 -11.22 -7.14 5.43
CA LYS A 115 -10.76 -5.75 5.55
C LYS A 115 -9.98 -5.29 4.32
N ILE A 116 -9.09 -6.13 3.79
CA ILE A 116 -8.35 -5.83 2.55
C ILE A 116 -9.31 -5.68 1.38
N ASP A 117 -10.23 -6.63 1.18
CA ASP A 117 -11.21 -6.58 0.09
C ASP A 117 -12.04 -5.31 0.16
N LYS A 118 -12.61 -5.01 1.33
CA LYS A 118 -13.41 -3.80 1.55
C LYS A 118 -12.61 -2.52 1.27
N SER A 119 -11.36 -2.43 1.74
CA SER A 119 -10.52 -1.26 1.50
C SER A 119 -10.16 -1.10 0.02
N VAL A 120 -9.86 -2.20 -0.69
CA VAL A 120 -9.61 -2.15 -2.14
C VAL A 120 -10.87 -1.69 -2.88
N ASP A 121 -12.03 -2.25 -2.56
CA ASP A 121 -13.30 -1.87 -3.19
C ASP A 121 -13.66 -0.40 -2.90
N THR A 122 -13.47 0.06 -1.66
CA THR A 122 -13.69 1.47 -1.29
C THR A 122 -12.77 2.40 -2.09
N LEU A 123 -11.49 2.05 -2.22
CA LEU A 123 -10.54 2.86 -2.99
C LEU A 123 -10.89 2.89 -4.48
N LYS A 124 -11.36 1.76 -5.01
CA LYS A 124 -11.82 1.60 -6.39
C LYS A 124 -13.09 2.40 -6.69
N GLU A 125 -14.02 2.48 -5.73
CA GLU A 125 -15.21 3.32 -5.82
C GLU A 125 -14.86 4.81 -5.83
N ILE A 126 -13.89 5.23 -5.01
CA ILE A 126 -13.43 6.62 -4.96
C ILE A 126 -12.70 6.99 -6.26
N ASN A 127 -11.70 6.21 -6.66
CA ASN A 127 -10.93 6.47 -7.88
C ASN A 127 -10.58 5.15 -8.59
N LYS A 128 -11.47 4.76 -9.51
CA LYS A 128 -11.29 3.57 -10.36
C LYS A 128 -9.99 3.59 -11.17
N ASN A 129 -9.51 4.77 -11.57
CA ASN A 129 -8.33 4.93 -12.41
C ASN A 129 -7.02 5.04 -11.61
N LEU A 130 -7.06 5.06 -10.28
CA LEU A 130 -5.86 5.11 -9.43
C LEU A 130 -4.90 3.95 -9.75
N ILE A 131 -5.43 2.75 -9.99
CA ILE A 131 -4.63 1.57 -10.34
C ILE A 131 -3.88 1.73 -11.69
N LYS A 132 -4.35 2.60 -12.59
CA LYS A 132 -3.72 2.88 -13.88
C LYS A 132 -2.62 3.93 -13.80
N MET A 133 -2.53 4.66 -12.69
CA MET A 133 -1.46 5.66 -12.51
C MET A 133 -0.10 4.97 -12.53
N ASN A 134 0.88 5.64 -13.15
CA ASN A 134 2.25 5.16 -13.12
C ASN A 134 2.83 5.31 -11.70
N ALA A 135 3.95 4.65 -11.43
CA ALA A 135 4.54 4.64 -10.09
C ALA A 135 4.94 6.04 -9.60
N PHE A 136 5.37 6.95 -10.48
CA PHE A 136 5.76 8.31 -10.12
C PHE A 136 4.54 9.20 -9.85
N ASP A 137 3.47 9.09 -10.63
CA ASP A 137 2.23 9.82 -10.34
C ASP A 137 1.66 9.44 -8.96
N LEU A 138 1.78 8.17 -8.58
CA LEU A 138 1.39 7.69 -7.24
C LEU A 138 2.34 8.21 -6.14
N VAL A 139 3.61 8.44 -6.45
CA VAL A 139 4.55 9.11 -5.54
C VAL A 139 4.13 10.55 -5.32
N GLU A 140 3.93 11.32 -6.40
CA GLU A 140 3.47 12.72 -6.32
C GLU A 140 2.14 12.84 -5.57
N LEU A 141 1.20 11.94 -5.83
CA LEU A 141 -0.04 11.87 -5.07
C LEU A 141 0.23 11.63 -3.58
N SER A 142 1.09 10.67 -3.22
CA SER A 142 1.44 10.42 -1.82
C SER A 142 2.17 11.60 -1.16
N HIS A 143 2.90 12.40 -1.93
CA HIS A 143 3.56 13.61 -1.45
C HIS A 143 2.59 14.75 -1.14
N SER A 144 1.36 14.72 -1.68
CA SER A 144 0.34 15.71 -1.34
C SER A 144 -0.19 15.58 0.10
N TRP A 145 0.00 14.41 0.74
CA TRP A 145 -0.48 14.12 2.09
C TRP A 145 0.36 14.83 3.16
N TYR A 146 -0.29 15.33 4.20
CA TYR A 146 0.38 16.05 5.29
C TYR A 146 1.39 15.17 6.02
N SER A 147 1.02 13.91 6.31
CA SER A 147 1.89 12.99 7.04
C SER A 147 3.24 12.81 6.33
N TRP A 148 3.26 12.62 5.01
CA TRP A 148 4.54 12.51 4.32
C TRP A 148 5.34 13.80 4.36
N ARG A 149 4.72 14.94 4.01
CA ARG A 149 5.42 16.23 3.95
C ARG A 149 6.07 16.59 5.27
N TYR A 150 5.33 16.46 6.37
CA TYR A 150 5.80 16.81 7.70
C TYR A 150 6.94 15.89 8.14
N PHE A 151 6.73 14.57 8.09
CA PHE A 151 7.70 13.61 8.63
C PHE A 151 8.93 13.48 7.73
N PHE A 152 8.81 13.62 6.41
CA PHE A 152 9.99 13.66 5.54
C PHE A 152 10.82 14.93 5.74
N ALA A 153 10.18 16.10 5.91
CA ALA A 153 10.89 17.33 6.26
C ALA A 153 11.61 17.21 7.61
N LYS A 154 11.02 16.52 8.59
CA LYS A 154 11.66 16.17 9.86
C LYS A 154 12.88 15.28 9.66
N ALA A 155 12.78 14.24 8.82
CA ALA A 155 13.90 13.37 8.46
C ALA A 155 15.07 14.20 7.88
N GLN A 156 14.77 15.09 6.94
CA GLN A 156 15.76 15.96 6.28
C GLN A 156 16.45 16.91 7.27
N LYS A 157 15.70 17.53 8.19
CA LYS A 157 16.28 18.36 9.27
C LYS A 157 17.25 17.59 10.15
N ASN A 158 17.01 16.30 10.32
CA ASN A 158 17.86 15.40 11.10
C ASN A 158 18.98 14.75 10.26
N ASN A 159 19.17 15.15 8.99
CA ASN A 159 20.11 14.52 8.05
C ASN A 159 19.88 13.01 7.85
N THR A 160 18.62 12.58 7.89
CA THR A 160 18.21 11.19 7.62
C THR A 160 17.26 11.14 6.42
N LEU A 161 17.05 9.94 5.88
CA LEU A 161 16.15 9.71 4.73
C LEU A 161 14.88 8.94 5.12
N SER A 162 14.61 8.81 6.42
CA SER A 162 13.45 8.09 6.92
C SER A 162 13.02 8.63 8.27
N GLU A 163 11.72 8.80 8.47
CA GLU A 163 11.13 9.16 9.75
C GLU A 163 9.81 8.40 9.93
N ALA A 164 9.57 7.87 11.13
CA ALA A 164 8.33 7.16 11.46
C ALA A 164 7.12 8.09 11.42
N ILE A 165 6.03 7.60 10.81
CA ILE A 165 4.76 8.31 10.74
C ILE A 165 3.79 7.61 11.72
N PRO A 166 3.34 8.30 12.77
CA PRO A 166 2.33 7.75 13.66
C PRO A 166 1.01 7.53 12.94
N THR A 167 0.42 6.36 13.17
CA THR A 167 -0.79 5.90 12.50
C THR A 167 -1.97 6.86 12.69
N GLU A 168 -2.09 7.45 13.88
CA GLU A 168 -3.10 8.44 14.24
C GLU A 168 -3.03 9.69 13.35
N ILE A 169 -1.85 10.06 12.85
CA ILE A 169 -1.70 11.20 11.93
C ILE A 169 -2.28 10.83 10.56
N ILE A 170 -1.98 9.64 10.04
CA ILE A 170 -2.51 9.15 8.76
C ILE A 170 -4.03 9.05 8.81
N LYS A 171 -4.58 8.61 9.94
CA LYS A 171 -6.02 8.51 10.15
C LYS A 171 -6.70 9.88 10.22
N ALA A 172 -6.08 10.83 10.90
CA ALA A 172 -6.66 12.15 11.17
C ALA A 172 -6.58 13.13 9.99
N GLU A 173 -5.67 12.93 9.05
CA GLU A 173 -5.52 13.83 7.91
C GLU A 173 -6.60 13.63 6.84
N GLU A 174 -6.79 14.68 6.04
CA GLU A 174 -7.61 14.67 4.84
C GLU A 174 -6.97 13.76 3.79
N LYS A 175 -7.80 12.93 3.16
CA LYS A 175 -7.34 11.86 2.28
C LYS A 175 -7.54 12.28 0.83
N ASN A 176 -6.44 12.41 0.10
CA ASN A 176 -6.48 12.72 -1.32
C ASN A 176 -6.14 11.49 -2.16
N PHE A 177 -7.04 11.14 -3.07
CA PHE A 177 -6.88 10.04 -4.02
C PHE A 177 -6.86 10.50 -5.48
N PHE A 178 -6.76 11.80 -5.72
CA PHE A 178 -6.73 12.39 -7.06
C PHE A 178 -5.50 13.27 -7.21
N LEU A 179 -4.75 13.07 -8.29
CA LEU A 179 -3.66 13.97 -8.63
C LEU A 179 -4.28 15.23 -9.25
N ASN A 180 -4.09 16.38 -8.61
CA ASN A 180 -4.52 17.66 -9.17
C ASN A 180 -3.50 18.05 -10.25
N ASN A 181 -3.94 18.09 -11.51
CA ASN A 181 -3.17 18.63 -12.62
C ASN A 181 -3.22 20.16 -12.64
#